data_AF-A0AAV0XR31-F1
#
_entry.id   AF-A0AAV0XR31-F1
#
_cell.length_a   1.000
_cell.length_b   1.000
_cell.length_c   1.000
_cell.angle_alpha   90.00
_cell.angle_beta   90.00
_cell.angle_gamma   90.00
#
_symmetry.space_group_name_H-M   'P 1'
#
loop_
_entity.id
_entity.type
_entity.pdbx_description
1 polymer ?
#
loop_
_entity_poly.entity_id
_entity_poly.type
_entity_poly.pdbx_seq_one_letter_code
_entity_poly.pdbx_strand_id
1 'polypeptide(L)'
;MDFSSDEELFIIASIAEEEEKAKKKRLWVHNINKKRDEHGEFHTLFPDLLQDESKFFKYFRMSSQKFFELLEMLPQLQKQDTNFRRCIPPDERLAITLK
;
A
#
# COMPACT_ATOMS: atom_id res chain seq x y z
N MET A 1 23.16 43.43 -1.98
CA MET A 1 21.85 44.07 -2.04
C MET A 1 21.04 43.42 -0.93
N ASP A 2 20.73 44.19 0.10
CA ASP A 2 19.89 43.75 1.21
C ASP A 2 18.46 43.76 0.68
N PHE A 3 17.81 42.59 0.58
CA PHE A 3 16.44 42.52 0.12
C PHE A 3 15.55 43.18 1.17
N SER A 4 14.57 43.97 0.73
CA SER A 4 13.63 44.59 1.67
C SER A 4 12.90 43.50 2.45
N SER A 5 12.64 43.70 3.75
CA SER A 5 11.90 42.74 4.58
C SER A 5 10.57 42.29 3.94
N ASP A 6 9.94 43.17 3.15
CA ASP A 6 8.71 42.89 2.42
C ASP A 6 8.92 41.94 1.22
N GLU A 7 10.09 42.00 0.57
CA GLU A 7 10.48 41.10 -0.52
C GLU A 7 10.76 39.69 0.02
N GLU A 8 11.45 39.60 1.17
CA GLU A 8 11.67 38.33 1.89
C GLU A 8 10.34 37.70 2.33
N LEU A 9 9.43 38.49 2.90
CA LEU A 9 8.07 38.05 3.26
C LEU A 9 7.28 37.53 2.06
N PHE A 10 7.39 38.21 0.91
CA PHE A 10 6.72 37.80 -0.32
C PHE A 10 7.27 36.48 -0.87
N ILE A 11 8.60 36.29 -0.82
CA ILE A 11 9.24 35.02 -1.21
C ILE A 11 8.80 33.89 -0.29
N ILE A 12 8.81 34.10 1.03
CA ILE A 12 8.37 33.09 2.00
C ILE A 12 6.90 32.71 1.79
N ALA A 13 6.02 33.70 1.59
CA ALA A 13 4.61 33.45 1.30
C ALA A 13 4.41 32.67 0.00
N SER A 14 5.18 32.99 -1.05
CA SER A 14 5.14 32.30 -2.34
C SER A 14 5.58 30.84 -2.23
N ILE A 15 6.66 30.57 -1.48
CA ILE A 15 7.15 29.21 -1.19
C ILE A 15 6.11 28.43 -0.38
N ALA A 16 5.52 29.05 0.65
CA ALA A 16 4.49 28.41 1.48
C ALA A 16 3.23 28.06 0.68
N GLU A 17 2.77 28.95 -0.19
CA GLU A 17 1.66 28.66 -1.11
C GLU A 17 1.98 27.53 -2.08
N GLU A 18 3.19 27.48 -2.61
CA GLU A 18 3.64 26.45 -3.53
C GLU A 18 3.76 25.09 -2.82
N GLU A 19 4.24 25.06 -1.58
CA GLU A 19 4.19 23.88 -0.71
C GLU A 19 2.75 23.44 -0.40
N GLU A 20 1.84 24.36 -0.10
CA GLU A 20 0.45 24.03 0.19
C GLU A 20 -0.26 23.47 -1.06
N LYS A 21 0.01 24.05 -2.24
CA LYS A 21 -0.45 23.53 -3.54
C LYS A 21 0.16 22.17 -3.83
N ALA A 22 1.42 21.93 -3.50
CA ALA A 22 2.07 20.62 -3.61
C ALA A 22 1.42 19.57 -2.68
N LYS A 23 1.05 19.95 -1.46
CA LYS A 23 0.32 19.11 -0.49
C LYS A 23 -1.09 18.74 -0.98
N LYS A 24 -1.74 19.62 -1.76
CA LYS A 24 -3.07 19.38 -2.36
C LYS A 24 -3.06 18.55 -3.65
N LYS A 25 -1.89 18.18 -4.19
CA LYS A 25 -1.83 17.33 -5.40
C LYS A 25 -2.41 15.94 -5.08
N ARG A 26 -3.31 15.45 -5.94
CA ARG A 26 -3.84 14.08 -5.85
C ARG A 26 -2.67 13.09 -5.89
N LEU A 27 -2.45 12.38 -4.79
CA LEU A 27 -1.47 11.32 -4.72
C LEU A 27 -1.97 10.12 -5.53
N TRP A 28 -1.15 9.60 -6.45
CA TRP A 28 -1.43 8.32 -7.13
C TRP A 28 -1.54 7.19 -6.10
N VAL A 29 -0.63 7.15 -5.13
CA VAL A 29 -0.64 6.24 -3.98
C VAL A 29 -0.55 7.06 -2.70
N HIS A 30 -1.56 6.92 -1.83
CA HIS A 30 -1.56 7.57 -0.52
C HIS A 30 -0.36 7.11 0.33
N ASN A 31 0.21 7.99 1.16
CA ASN A 31 1.41 7.69 1.94
C ASN A 31 1.26 6.47 2.86
N ILE A 32 0.06 6.23 3.38
CA ILE A 32 -0.24 5.02 4.19
C ILE A 32 0.01 3.72 3.43
N ASN A 33 -0.27 3.71 2.12
CA ASN A 33 -0.13 2.53 1.27
C ASN A 33 1.29 2.33 0.75
N LYS A 34 2.17 3.34 0.89
CA LYS A 34 3.59 3.21 0.53
C LYS A 34 4.33 2.27 1.47
N LYS A 35 3.90 2.19 2.74
CA LYS A 35 4.48 1.31 3.77
C LYS A 35 3.76 -0.04 3.88
N ARG A 36 2.99 -0.44 2.87
CA ARG A 36 2.24 -1.71 2.92
C ARG A 36 3.16 -2.92 3.06
N ASP A 37 4.36 -2.88 2.48
CA ASP A 37 5.31 -3.99 2.56
C ASP A 37 5.89 -4.13 3.99
N GLU A 38 5.85 -3.06 4.80
CA GLU A 38 6.34 -3.03 6.19
C GLU A 38 5.23 -3.23 7.23
N HIS A 39 4.03 -2.68 6.97
CA HIS A 39 2.94 -2.59 7.95
C HIS A 39 1.64 -3.22 7.45
N GLY A 40 1.59 -3.65 6.20
CA GLY A 40 0.43 -4.31 5.64
C GLY A 40 0.16 -5.61 6.37
N GLU A 41 -1.12 -5.89 6.59
CA GLU A 41 -1.57 -7.09 7.29
C GLU A 41 -1.10 -8.37 6.60
N PHE A 42 -1.04 -8.39 5.26
CA PHE A 42 -0.50 -9.52 4.53
C PHE A 42 0.98 -9.78 4.86
N HIS A 43 1.79 -8.73 5.04
CA HIS A 43 3.21 -8.91 5.33
C HIS A 43 3.50 -9.16 6.81
N THR A 44 2.61 -8.71 7.71
CA THR A 44 2.81 -8.79 9.16
C THR A 44 2.06 -9.95 9.82
N LEU A 45 0.84 -10.26 9.39
CA LEU A 45 -0.03 -11.26 10.03
C LEU A 45 -0.10 -12.58 9.25
N PHE A 46 -0.14 -12.54 7.91
CA PHE A 46 -0.30 -13.75 7.09
C PHE A 46 0.79 -14.81 7.35
N PRO A 47 2.09 -14.48 7.50
CA PRO A 47 3.11 -15.49 7.79
C PRO A 47 2.91 -16.18 9.14
N ASP A 48 2.38 -15.47 10.14
CA ASP A 48 2.07 -16.03 11.45
C ASP A 48 0.82 -16.91 11.39
N LEU A 49 -0.18 -16.54 10.58
CA LEU A 49 -1.35 -17.38 10.34
C LEU A 49 -0.95 -18.70 9.66
N LEU A 50 -0.02 -18.69 8.71
CA LEU A 50 0.46 -19.91 8.05
C LEU A 50 1.14 -20.89 9.02
N GLN A 51 1.61 -20.43 10.19
CA GLN A 51 2.21 -21.28 11.22
C GLN A 51 1.17 -21.88 12.19
N ASP A 52 -0.05 -21.35 12.23
CA ASP A 52 -1.13 -21.79 13.10
C ASP A 52 -2.41 -22.03 12.29
N GLU A 53 -2.57 -23.27 11.81
CA GLU A 53 -3.70 -23.68 10.99
C GLU A 53 -5.06 -23.39 11.66
N SER A 54 -5.13 -23.44 13.00
CA SER A 54 -6.37 -23.16 13.72
C SER A 54 -6.77 -21.69 13.63
N LYS A 55 -5.78 -20.78 13.68
CA LYS A 55 -5.99 -19.35 13.49
C LYS A 55 -6.21 -19.02 12.02
N PHE A 56 -5.45 -19.65 11.11
CA PHE A 56 -5.66 -19.50 9.67
C PHE A 56 -7.10 -19.83 9.30
N PHE A 57 -7.62 -20.98 9.76
CA PHE A 57 -8.98 -21.40 9.49
C PHE A 57 -10.01 -20.44 10.09
N LYS A 58 -9.79 -19.93 11.31
CA LYS A 58 -10.70 -18.92 11.91
C LYS A 58 -10.70 -17.61 11.11
N TYR A 59 -9.54 -17.22 10.60
CA TYR A 59 -9.36 -15.98 9.86
C TYR A 59 -9.96 -16.08 8.46
N PHE A 60 -9.54 -17.05 7.64
CA PHE A 60 -9.96 -17.19 6.23
C PHE A 60 -11.17 -18.10 6.01
N ARG A 61 -11.69 -18.76 7.07
CA ARG A 61 -12.79 -19.74 7.00
C ARG A 61 -12.52 -20.94 6.08
N MET A 62 -11.25 -21.22 5.81
CA MET A 62 -10.77 -22.37 5.06
C MET A 62 -9.36 -22.75 5.51
N SER A 63 -8.92 -23.96 5.19
CA SER A 63 -7.54 -24.38 5.47
C SER A 63 -6.55 -23.63 4.60
N SER A 64 -5.30 -23.54 5.05
CA SER A 64 -4.19 -22.99 4.25
C SER A 64 -4.03 -23.73 2.92
N GLN A 65 -4.18 -25.06 2.93
CA GLN A 65 -4.19 -25.88 1.72
C GLN A 65 -5.28 -25.41 0.73
N LYS A 66 -6.53 -25.26 1.17
CA LYS A 66 -7.63 -24.81 0.30
C LYS A 66 -7.43 -23.40 -0.22
N PHE A 67 -6.80 -22.53 0.57
CA PHE A 67 -6.44 -21.19 0.14
C PHE A 67 -5.48 -21.24 -1.06
N PHE A 68 -4.43 -22.08 -0.99
CA PHE A 68 -3.47 -22.23 -2.10
C PHE A 68 -4.07 -22.98 -3.30
N GLU A 69 -4.92 -23.98 -3.08
CA GLU A 69 -5.68 -24.63 -4.17
C GLU A 69 -6.56 -23.60 -4.90
N LEU A 70 -7.27 -22.74 -4.15
CA LEU A 70 -8.08 -21.67 -4.73
C LEU A 70 -7.21 -20.64 -5.48
N LEU A 71 -6.03 -20.32 -4.96
CA LEU A 71 -5.09 -19.42 -5.62
C LEU A 71 -4.64 -19.98 -6.98
N GLU A 72 -4.32 -21.26 -7.05
CA GLU A 72 -3.94 -21.95 -8.30
C GLU A 72 -5.08 -21.96 -9.33
N MET A 73 -6.33 -22.08 -8.87
CA MET A 73 -7.52 -22.02 -9.73
C MET A 73 -7.83 -20.60 -10.27
N LEU A 74 -7.17 -19.57 -9.75
CA LEU A 74 -7.45 -18.16 -10.08
C LEU A 74 -6.24 -17.45 -10.72
N PRO A 75 -5.71 -17.92 -11.86
CA PRO A 75 -4.56 -17.31 -12.53
C PRO A 75 -4.80 -15.84 -12.95
N GLN A 76 -6.05 -15.41 -13.11
CA GLN A 76 -6.44 -14.03 -13.40
C GLN A 76 -6.07 -13.02 -12.29
N LEU A 77 -5.74 -13.52 -11.08
CA LEU A 77 -5.23 -12.69 -9.99
C LEU A 77 -3.79 -12.22 -10.23
N GLN A 78 -3.02 -12.91 -11.07
CA GLN A 78 -1.69 -12.44 -11.45
C GLN A 78 -1.82 -11.22 -12.37
N LYS A 79 -1.07 -10.16 -12.06
CA LYS A 79 -0.82 -9.06 -13.02
C LYS A 79 0.67 -8.84 -13.16
N GLN A 80 1.02 -8.10 -14.20
CA GLN A 80 2.39 -7.72 -14.49
C GLN A 80 2.78 -6.47 -13.72
N ASP A 81 4.04 -6.43 -13.31
CA ASP A 81 4.67 -5.21 -12.86
C ASP A 81 4.76 -4.22 -14.01
N THR A 82 4.67 -2.93 -13.68
CA THR A 82 4.82 -1.84 -14.64
C THR A 82 5.98 -0.95 -14.20
N ASN A 83 6.49 -0.12 -15.12
CA ASN A 83 7.52 0.87 -14.80
C ASN A 83 7.07 1.90 -13.75
N PHE A 84 5.76 2.03 -13.50
CA PHE A 84 5.21 2.99 -12.54
C PHE A 84 4.99 2.38 -11.17
N ARG A 85 4.58 1.11 -11.09
CA ARG A 85 4.26 0.42 -9.83
C ARG A 85 4.36 -1.09 -9.99
N ARG A 86 4.85 -1.74 -8.92
CA ARG A 86 4.71 -3.19 -8.72
C ARG A 86 3.25 -3.58 -8.48
N CYS A 87 2.87 -4.71 -9.04
CA CYS A 87 1.58 -5.33 -8.79
C CYS A 87 1.49 -5.80 -7.33
N ILE A 88 0.26 -5.89 -6.82
CA ILE A 88 -0.04 -6.63 -5.60
C ILE A 88 -0.03 -8.12 -5.96
N PRO A 89 0.83 -8.94 -5.33
CA PRO A 89 0.91 -10.38 -5.55
C PRO A 89 -0.45 -11.09 -5.44
N PRO A 90 -0.68 -12.18 -6.20
CA PRO A 90 -2.00 -12.82 -6.29
C PRO A 90 -2.47 -13.42 -4.97
N ASP A 91 -1.56 -13.94 -4.14
CA ASP A 91 -1.78 -14.39 -2.77
C ASP A 91 -2.22 -13.25 -1.85
N GLU A 92 -1.54 -12.10 -1.89
CA GLU A 92 -1.94 -10.90 -1.14
C GLU A 92 -3.33 -10.41 -1.59
N ARG A 93 -3.60 -10.41 -2.90
CA ARG A 93 -4.91 -10.05 -3.45
C ARG A 93 -6.01 -10.99 -2.96
N LEU A 94 -5.74 -12.30 -2.96
CA LEU A 94 -6.68 -13.30 -2.50
C LEU A 94 -6.93 -13.15 -0.99
N ALA A 95 -5.88 -12.96 -0.20
CA ALA A 95 -5.97 -12.74 1.24
C ALA A 95 -6.82 -11.50 1.59
N ILE A 96 -6.63 -10.38 0.90
CA ILE A 96 -7.43 -9.16 1.10
C ILE A 96 -8.90 -9.39 0.72
N THR A 97 -9.15 -10.20 -0.32
CA THR A 97 -10.50 -10.45 -0.83
C THR A 97 -11.32 -11.38 0.09
N LEU A 98 -10.65 -12.36 0.71
CA LEU A 98 -11.31 -13.38 1.54
C LEU A 98 -11.53 -12.98 3.00
N LYS A 99 -10.89 -11.90 3.47
CA LYS A 99 -10.98 -11.41 4.85
C LYS A 99 -12.42 -11.11 5.28
#